data_AF-A0A2P8GDL6-F1
#
_entry.id   AF-A0A2P8GDL6-F1
#
_cell.length_a   1.000
_cell.length_b   1.000
_cell.length_c   1.000
_cell.angle_alpha   90.00
_cell.angle_beta   90.00
_cell.angle_gamma   90.00
#
_symmetry.space_group_name_H-M   'P 1'
#
loop_
_entity.id
_entity.type
_entity.pdbx_description
1 polymer ?
#
loop_
_entity_poly.entity_id
_entity_poly.type
_entity_poly.pdbx_seq_one_letter_code
_entity_poly.pdbx_strand_id
1 'polypeptide(L)'
;MSTAKILCGALVGVAAGLVIGILTAPDSGEETRKKIRKSAHHLQGRVKRILGKGADGLTELKYIVEHEVTGIKDDVKQRILTIIDEAIETFHEFKKEAV
;
A
#
# COMPACT_ATOMS: atom_id res chain seq x y z
N MET A 1 17.31 17.39 5.50
CA MET A 1 16.46 16.31 4.95
C MET A 1 15.73 15.70 6.14
N SER A 2 14.54 16.20 6.48
CA SER A 2 13.88 15.84 7.75
C SER A 2 13.50 14.38 7.78
N THR A 3 13.96 13.67 8.80
CA THR A 3 13.69 12.26 9.14
C THR A 3 12.23 11.84 8.92
N ALA A 4 11.29 12.76 9.14
CA ALA A 4 9.87 12.53 8.90
C ALA A 4 9.53 12.19 7.42
N LYS A 5 10.24 12.74 6.41
CA LYS A 5 10.03 12.37 4.99
C LYS A 5 10.49 10.95 4.71
N ILE A 6 11.57 10.53 5.36
CA ILE A 6 12.11 9.17 5.25
C ILE A 6 11.17 8.20 5.96
N LEU A 7 10.65 8.57 7.12
CA LEU A 7 9.69 7.77 7.89
C LEU A 7 8.37 7.60 7.14
N CYS A 8 7.81 8.66 6.56
CA CYS A 8 6.64 8.57 5.66
C CYS A 8 6.92 7.68 4.45
N GLY A 9 8.07 7.87 3.78
CA GLY A 9 8.45 7.04 2.64
C GLY A 9 8.55 5.55 3.00
N ALA A 10 9.08 5.25 4.19
CA ALA A 10 9.19 3.89 4.71
C ALA A 10 7.82 3.29 5.04
N LEU A 11 6.94 4.02 5.75
CA LEU A 11 5.58 3.55 6.09
C LEU A 11 4.75 3.27 4.84
N VAL A 12 4.77 4.18 3.86
CA VAL A 12 4.09 3.98 2.57
C VAL A 12 4.70 2.82 1.80
N GLY A 13 6.04 2.68 1.81
CA GLY A 13 6.72 1.55 1.19
C GLY A 13 6.33 0.20 1.78
N VAL A 14 6.23 0.12 3.11
CA VAL A 14 5.80 -1.09 3.82
C VAL A 14 4.33 -1.40 3.54
N ALA A 15 3.43 -0.42 3.64
CA ALA A 15 2.01 -0.60 3.38
C ALA A 15 1.76 -1.06 1.93
N ALA A 16 2.35 -0.35 0.95
CA ALA A 16 2.27 -0.73 -0.46
C ALA A 16 2.89 -2.12 -0.71
N GLY A 17 4.01 -2.45 -0.07
CA GLY A 17 4.67 -3.74 -0.18
C GLY A 17 3.83 -4.89 0.38
N LEU A 18 3.14 -4.68 1.50
CA LEU A 18 2.22 -5.67 2.08
C LEU A 18 0.99 -5.87 1.22
N VAL A 19 0.36 -4.81 0.73
CA VAL A 19 -0.81 -4.95 -0.15
C VAL A 19 -0.45 -5.58 -1.48
N ILE A 20 0.70 -5.22 -2.06
CA ILE A 20 1.23 -5.95 -3.22
C ILE A 20 1.50 -7.40 -2.84
N GLY A 21 2.12 -7.70 -1.70
CA GLY A 21 2.39 -9.07 -1.26
C GLY A 21 1.14 -9.90 -1.04
N ILE A 22 0.08 -9.32 -0.48
CA ILE A 22 -1.21 -9.97 -0.24
C ILE A 22 -1.97 -10.16 -1.55
N LEU A 23 -2.05 -9.15 -2.42
CA LEU A 23 -2.71 -9.25 -3.73
C LEU A 23 -1.92 -10.09 -4.74
N THR A 24 -0.61 -10.24 -4.55
CA THR A 24 0.29 -11.03 -5.41
C THR A 24 0.57 -12.40 -4.82
N ALA A 25 -0.02 -12.75 -3.66
CA ALA A 25 0.05 -14.11 -3.11
C ALA A 25 -0.36 -15.09 -4.23
N PRO A 26 0.59 -15.87 -4.77
CA PRO A 26 0.39 -16.48 -6.07
C PRO A 26 -0.40 -17.78 -5.91
N ASP A 27 -1.61 -17.81 -6.45
CA ASP A 27 -2.27 -19.08 -6.76
C ASP A 27 -1.42 -19.88 -7.76
N SER A 28 -1.55 -21.21 -7.69
CA SER A 28 -0.65 -22.18 -8.32
C SER A 28 -0.48 -22.02 -9.83
N GLY A 29 0.76 -22.11 -10.32
CA GLY A 29 1.07 -22.62 -11.66
C GLY A 29 1.29 -21.59 -12.79
N GLU A 30 1.65 -22.10 -13.96
CA GLU A 30 2.20 -21.42 -15.16
C GLU A 30 1.39 -20.20 -15.66
N GLU A 31 0.08 -20.18 -15.43
CA GLU A 31 -0.78 -19.02 -15.68
C GLU A 31 -0.39 -17.79 -14.84
N THR A 32 0.08 -18.02 -13.61
CA THR A 32 0.50 -16.96 -12.69
C THR A 32 1.73 -16.23 -13.21
N ARG A 33 2.64 -16.87 -13.95
CA ARG A 33 3.76 -16.17 -14.62
C ARG A 33 3.29 -15.26 -15.77
N LYS A 34 2.28 -15.69 -16.54
CA LYS A 34 1.67 -14.86 -17.59
C LYS A 34 0.88 -13.69 -16.98
N LYS A 35 0.11 -13.94 -15.92
CA LYS A 35 -0.59 -12.88 -15.16
C LYS A 35 0.39 -11.92 -14.51
N ILE A 36 1.48 -12.36 -13.88
CA ILE A 36 2.50 -11.48 -13.29
C ILE A 36 3.12 -10.56 -14.34
N ARG A 37 3.47 -11.05 -15.53
CA ARG A 37 4.02 -10.18 -16.60
C ARG A 37 3.03 -9.10 -17.04
N LYS A 38 1.74 -9.46 -17.18
CA LYS A 38 0.68 -8.52 -17.59
C LYS A 38 0.33 -7.55 -16.44
N SER A 39 0.26 -8.08 -15.24
CA SER A 39 0.03 -7.34 -14.00
C SER A 39 1.20 -6.43 -13.67
N ALA A 40 2.45 -6.76 -13.98
CA ALA A 40 3.60 -5.89 -13.69
C ALA A 40 3.50 -4.55 -14.42
N HIS A 41 3.08 -4.56 -15.69
CA HIS A 41 2.82 -3.32 -16.43
C HIS A 41 1.65 -2.52 -15.81
N HIS A 42 0.60 -3.22 -15.36
CA HIS A 42 -0.53 -2.60 -14.68
C HIS A 42 -0.16 -2.10 -13.27
N LEU A 43 0.69 -2.83 -12.54
CA LEU A 43 1.18 -2.54 -11.21
C LEU A 43 2.06 -1.31 -11.25
N GLN A 44 2.91 -1.17 -12.27
CA GLN A 44 3.70 0.03 -12.49
C GLN A 44 2.80 1.27 -12.68
N GLY A 45 1.72 1.13 -13.44
CA GLY A 45 0.69 2.18 -13.58
C GLY A 45 -0.02 2.51 -12.27
N ARG A 46 -0.39 1.49 -11.48
CA ARG A 46 -1.05 1.63 -10.17
C ARG A 46 -0.13 2.24 -9.13
N VAL A 47 1.11 1.77 -9.03
CA VAL A 47 2.16 2.31 -8.14
C VAL A 47 2.41 3.77 -8.48
N LYS A 48 2.56 4.13 -9.76
CA LYS A 48 2.73 5.53 -10.16
C LYS A 48 1.51 6.39 -9.82
N ARG A 49 0.30 5.82 -9.90
CA ARG A 49 -0.95 6.50 -9.52
C ARG A 49 -1.08 6.67 -8.01
N ILE A 50 -0.75 5.66 -7.21
CA ILE A 50 -0.77 5.69 -5.73
C ILE A 50 0.28 6.68 -5.22
N LEU A 51 1.50 6.61 -5.76
CA LEU A 51 2.58 7.57 -5.47
C LEU A 51 2.21 9.00 -5.88
N GLY A 52 1.46 9.16 -6.97
CA GLY A 52 0.95 10.46 -7.42
C GLY A 52 -0.26 10.98 -6.62
N LYS A 53 -0.94 10.11 -5.85
CA LYS A 53 -2.13 10.42 -5.05
C LYS A 53 -1.83 10.66 -3.57
N GLY A 54 -0.67 10.21 -3.07
CA GLY A 54 -0.27 10.42 -1.67
C GLY A 54 -1.30 9.86 -0.69
N ALA A 55 -1.90 10.73 0.13
CA ALA A 55 -2.91 10.38 1.13
C ALA A 55 -4.11 9.61 0.53
N ASP A 56 -4.61 10.02 -0.65
CA ASP A 56 -5.76 9.36 -1.28
C ASP A 56 -5.45 7.90 -1.67
N GLY A 57 -4.19 7.63 -2.01
CA GLY A 57 -3.72 6.28 -2.33
C GLY A 57 -3.63 5.37 -1.09
N LEU A 58 -3.35 5.95 0.09
CA LEU A 58 -3.34 5.24 1.36
C LEU A 58 -4.76 4.91 1.84
N THR A 59 -5.72 5.81 1.60
CA THR A 59 -7.15 5.55 1.88
C THR A 59 -7.68 4.39 1.03
N GLU A 60 -7.31 4.33 -0.25
CA GLU A 60 -7.67 3.22 -1.15
C GLU A 60 -7.04 1.90 -0.66
N LEU A 61 -5.80 1.96 -0.14
CA LEU A 61 -5.12 0.82 0.46
C LEU A 61 -5.85 0.28 1.70
N LYS A 62 -6.29 1.19 2.58
CA LYS A 62 -7.08 0.85 3.77
C LYS A 62 -8.34 0.08 3.39
N TYR A 63 -9.06 0.57 2.37
CA TYR A 63 -10.30 -0.05 1.89
C TYR A 63 -10.07 -1.49 1.42
N ILE A 64 -9.02 -1.72 0.61
CA ILE A 64 -8.65 -3.07 0.12
C ILE A 64 -8.32 -3.99 1.30
N VAL A 65 -7.54 -3.53 2.27
CA VAL A 65 -7.21 -4.33 3.47
C VAL A 65 -8.43 -4.65 4.31
N GLU A 66 -9.36 -3.69 4.46
CA GLU A 66 -10.59 -3.92 5.21
C GLU A 66 -11.55 -4.88 4.51
N HIS A 67 -11.71 -4.77 3.18
CA HIS A 67 -12.82 -5.39 2.45
C HIS A 67 -12.40 -6.56 1.55
N GLU A 68 -11.23 -6.50 0.91
CA GLU A 68 -10.79 -7.53 -0.04
C GLU A 68 -9.86 -8.57 0.60
N VAL A 69 -9.13 -8.19 1.65
CA VAL A 69 -8.24 -9.12 2.35
C VAL A 69 -9.06 -10.02 3.27
N THR A 70 -9.39 -11.19 2.72
CA THR A 70 -10.05 -12.28 3.42
C THR A 70 -9.06 -13.44 3.57
N GLY A 71 -8.93 -14.01 4.78
CA GLY A 71 -8.01 -15.13 5.04
C GLY A 71 -6.69 -14.79 5.76
N ILE A 72 -6.47 -13.54 6.13
CA ILE A 72 -5.38 -13.14 7.04
C ILE A 72 -5.92 -13.08 8.47
N LYS A 73 -5.10 -13.44 9.46
CA LYS A 73 -5.44 -13.30 10.88
C LYS A 73 -5.82 -11.86 11.21
N ASP A 74 -6.86 -11.69 12.03
CA ASP A 74 -7.35 -10.38 12.44
C ASP A 74 -6.26 -9.52 13.08
N ASP A 75 -5.36 -10.11 13.87
CA ASP A 75 -4.22 -9.39 14.49
C ASP A 75 -3.30 -8.73 13.45
N VAL A 76 -3.06 -9.41 12.33
CA VAL A 76 -2.21 -8.92 11.24
C VAL A 76 -2.96 -7.86 10.44
N LYS A 77 -4.25 -8.10 10.18
CA LYS A 77 -5.13 -7.12 9.54
C LYS A 77 -5.14 -5.81 10.33
N GLN A 78 -5.35 -5.88 11.64
CA GLN A 78 -5.36 -4.71 12.53
C GLN A 78 -4.03 -3.97 12.52
N ARG A 79 -2.89 -4.67 12.62
CA ARG A 79 -1.56 -4.03 12.52
C ARG A 79 -1.34 -3.29 11.21
N ILE A 80 -1.81 -3.87 10.10
CA ILE A 80 -1.71 -3.21 8.78
C ILE A 80 -2.59 -1.96 8.74
N LEU A 81 -3.80 -2.02 9.29
CA LEU A 81 -4.70 -0.87 9.37
C LEU A 81 -4.11 0.27 10.20
N THR A 82 -3.53 -0.03 11.38
CA THR A 82 -2.86 0.98 12.21
C THR A 82 -1.71 1.67 11.48
N ILE A 83 -0.88 0.89 10.77
CA ILE A 83 0.25 1.45 9.99
C ILE A 83 -0.25 2.34 8.85
N ILE A 84 -1.36 1.95 8.20
CA ILE A 84 -1.96 2.75 7.12
C ILE A 84 -2.56 4.05 7.67
N ASP A 85 -3.25 3.99 8.81
CA ASP A 85 -3.84 5.18 9.45
C ASP A 85 -2.75 6.16 9.93
N GLU A 86 -1.70 5.66 10.60
CA GLU A 86 -0.53 6.49 10.97
C GLU A 86 0.14 7.12 9.74
N ALA A 87 0.24 6.39 8.63
CA ALA A 87 0.80 6.92 7.39
C ALA A 87 -0.08 8.03 6.79
N ILE A 88 -1.41 7.91 6.86
CA ILE A 88 -2.36 8.94 6.39
C ILE A 88 -2.22 10.20 7.24
N GLU A 89 -2.22 10.08 8.57
CA GLU A 89 -2.08 11.22 9.48
C GLU A 89 -0.76 11.96 9.26
N THR A 90 0.35 11.22 9.17
CA THR A 90 1.66 11.81 8.94
C THR A 90 1.73 12.50 7.56
N PHE A 91 1.08 11.96 6.52
CA PHE A 91 0.97 12.63 5.21
C PHE A 91 0.14 13.91 5.26
N HIS A 92 -0.94 13.92 6.03
CA HIS A 92 -1.77 15.11 6.24
C HIS A 92 -1.03 16.21 6.98
N GLU A 93 -0.27 15.87 8.04
CA GLU A 93 0.61 16.83 8.73
C GLU A 93 1.65 17.41 7.77
N PHE A 94 2.30 16.56 6.96
CA PHE A 94 3.25 17.01 5.95
C PHE A 94 2.65 17.97 4.92
N LYS A 95 1.44 17.68 4.44
CA LYS A 95 0.74 18.56 3.49
C LYS A 95 0.39 19.90 4.14
N LYS A 96 0.14 19.91 5.44
CA LYS A 96 -0.16 21.12 6.23
C LYS A 96 1.11 21.95 6.52
N GLU A 97 2.23 21.31 6.80
CA GLU A 97 3.52 21.99 7.04
C GLU A 97 4.21 22.48 5.76
N ALA A 98 3.87 21.91 4.60
CA ALA A 98 4.48 22.27 3.31
C ALA A 98 3.76 23.41 2.56
N VAL A 99 2.63 23.92 3.07
CA VAL A 99 1.88 25.09 2.58
C VAL A 99 2.17 26.29 3.48
#